data_AF-A0A7C4C062-F1
#
_entry.id   AF-A0A7C4C062-F1
#
_cell.length_a   1.000
_cell.length_b   1.000
_cell.length_c   1.000
_cell.angle_alpha   90.00
_cell.angle_beta   90.00
_cell.angle_gamma   90.00
#
_symmetry.space_group_name_H-M   'P 1'
#
loop_
_entity.id
_entity.type
_entity.pdbx_description
1 polymer ?
#
loop_
_entity_poly.entity_id
_entity_poly.type
_entity_poly.pdbx_seq_one_letter_code
_entity_poly.pdbx_strand_id
1 'polypeptide(L)'
;MLLGRRLVGSVWLIVAASGVAMAEDGYQMWLRYPVAADGNRLAEYRRAIRNLVGEGKSPALEAACEELTAGLSGILARPVPKAAAPAAGSVLIGDARSALIQKLIPARELQGLGREG
;
A
#
# COMPACT_ATOMS: atom_id res chain seq x y z
N MET A 1 -54.98 45.79 24.68
CA MET A 1 -55.21 44.98 23.46
C MET A 1 -54.68 45.81 22.29
N LEU A 2 -53.65 45.46 21.51
CA LEU A 2 -52.88 44.24 21.31
C LEU A 2 -51.37 44.55 21.32
N LEU A 3 -50.60 43.62 21.86
CA LEU A 3 -49.14 43.54 21.86
C LEU A 3 -48.69 42.82 20.57
N GLY A 4 -47.80 43.40 19.76
CA GLY A 4 -47.29 42.79 18.52
C GLY A 4 -45.76 42.71 18.47
N ARG A 5 -45.22 41.56 18.92
CA ARG A 5 -43.83 41.07 18.83
C ARG A 5 -43.25 41.25 17.40
N ARG A 6 -42.04 41.81 17.15
CA ARG A 6 -40.63 41.46 17.50
C ARG A 6 -39.87 40.85 16.28
N LEU A 7 -38.64 41.33 16.10
CA LEU A 7 -37.42 40.63 15.62
C LEU A 7 -37.02 40.74 14.12
N VAL A 8 -36.01 41.60 13.91
CA VAL A 8 -34.77 41.38 13.13
C VAL A 8 -34.77 40.12 12.27
N GLY A 9 -34.91 40.30 10.95
CA GLY A 9 -34.72 39.25 9.95
C GLY A 9 -33.23 38.92 9.79
N SER A 10 -32.72 38.08 10.69
CA SER A 10 -31.36 37.55 10.66
C SER A 10 -31.09 36.75 9.39
N VAL A 11 -29.94 37.04 8.80
CA VAL A 11 -29.17 36.29 7.79
C VAL A 11 -29.51 34.80 7.77
N TRP A 12 -29.98 34.31 6.62
CA TRP A 12 -30.18 32.88 6.39
C TRP A 12 -28.82 32.16 6.40
N LEU A 13 -28.73 31.22 7.33
CA LEU A 13 -27.61 30.35 7.63
C LEU A 13 -27.28 29.46 6.40
N ILE A 14 -26.13 29.66 5.76
CA ILE A 14 -25.54 28.67 4.85
C ILE A 14 -24.91 27.57 5.71
N VAL A 15 -25.65 26.51 6.00
CA VAL A 15 -25.07 25.28 6.59
C VAL A 15 -25.79 24.07 6.01
N ALA A 16 -25.23 23.48 4.96
CA ALA A 16 -25.46 22.07 4.58
C ALA A 16 -24.54 21.66 3.41
N ALA A 17 -23.23 21.75 3.61
CA ALA A 17 -22.26 21.06 2.73
C ALA A 17 -21.03 20.61 3.53
N SER A 18 -21.25 20.17 4.77
CA SER A 18 -20.25 19.37 5.47
C SER A 18 -20.33 17.96 4.87
N GLY A 19 -19.69 17.76 3.71
CA GLY A 19 -19.37 16.41 3.27
C GLY A 19 -18.71 15.71 4.45
N VAL A 20 -19.14 14.48 4.78
CA VAL A 20 -18.48 13.67 5.78
C VAL A 20 -17.04 13.49 5.30
N ALA A 21 -16.15 14.34 5.80
CA ALA A 21 -14.73 14.09 5.72
C ALA A 21 -14.53 12.85 6.60
N MET A 22 -14.43 11.69 5.98
CA MET A 22 -13.90 10.50 6.64
C MET A 22 -12.44 10.81 6.94
N ALA A 23 -12.21 11.49 8.05
CA ALA A 23 -10.87 11.71 8.57
C ALA A 23 -10.27 10.32 8.85
N GLU A 24 -9.03 10.15 8.43
CA GLU A 24 -8.24 8.97 8.81
C GLU A 24 -8.28 8.84 10.34
N ASP A 25 -8.70 7.68 10.84
CA ASP A 25 -8.83 7.40 12.27
C ASP A 25 -7.47 7.07 12.93
N GLY A 26 -6.40 7.01 12.13
CA GLY A 26 -5.05 6.73 12.56
C GLY A 26 -4.74 5.25 12.77
N TYR A 27 -5.71 4.34 12.60
CA TYR A 27 -5.52 2.90 12.85
C TYR A 27 -4.38 2.31 12.00
N GLN A 28 -4.30 2.70 10.74
CA GLN A 28 -3.27 2.21 9.80
C GLN A 28 -1.88 2.83 10.03
N MET A 29 -1.78 3.87 10.87
CA MET A 29 -0.55 4.61 11.14
C MET A 29 0.22 4.94 9.84
N TRP A 30 1.45 4.43 9.67
CA TRP A 30 2.26 4.64 8.47
C TRP A 30 1.99 3.64 7.33
N LEU A 31 1.26 2.54 7.57
CA LEU A 31 0.97 1.48 6.59
C LEU A 31 -0.32 1.73 5.79
N ARG A 32 -0.57 2.98 5.41
CA ARG A 32 -1.79 3.38 4.68
C ARG A 32 -1.82 2.94 3.22
N TYR A 33 -0.66 2.58 2.66
CA TYR A 33 -0.47 2.20 1.26
C TYR A 33 -1.22 3.09 0.24
N PRO A 34 -1.12 4.43 0.33
CA PRO A 34 -1.86 5.32 -0.56
C PRO A 34 -1.32 5.20 -1.98
N VAL A 35 -2.19 5.46 -2.96
CA VAL A 35 -1.78 5.55 -4.36
C VAL A 35 -0.62 6.53 -4.50
N ALA A 36 0.41 6.15 -5.26
CA ALA A 36 1.54 7.03 -5.51
C ALA A 36 1.06 8.37 -6.11
N ALA A 37 1.39 9.48 -5.44
CA ALA A 37 0.83 10.80 -5.75
C ALA A 37 1.33 11.38 -7.09
N ASP A 38 2.57 11.09 -7.46
CA ASP A 38 3.14 11.49 -8.74
C ASP A 38 2.73 10.50 -9.85
N GLY A 39 1.98 11.00 -10.83
CA GLY A 39 1.47 10.18 -11.94
C GLY A 39 2.56 9.57 -12.83
N ASN A 40 3.71 10.25 -13.00
CA ASN A 40 4.84 9.70 -13.75
C ASN A 40 5.48 8.55 -12.99
N ARG A 41 5.67 8.72 -11.67
CA ARG A 41 6.18 7.65 -10.80
C ARG A 41 5.22 6.47 -10.73
N LEU A 42 3.92 6.71 -10.62
CA LEU A 42 2.91 5.66 -10.67
C LEU A 42 2.98 4.86 -11.98
N ALA A 43 3.14 5.53 -13.11
CA ALA A 43 3.29 4.87 -14.42
C ALA A 43 4.61 4.09 -14.56
N GLU A 44 5.70 4.58 -13.96
CA GLU A 44 6.98 3.87 -13.87
C GLU A 44 6.84 2.60 -13.02
N TYR A 45 6.30 2.72 -11.80
CA TYR A 45 6.14 1.59 -10.90
C TYR A 45 5.21 0.51 -11.48
N ARG A 46 4.11 0.91 -12.12
CA ARG A 46 3.20 -0.04 -12.77
C ARG A 46 3.85 -0.82 -13.91
N ARG A 47 4.81 -0.21 -14.62
CA ARG A 47 5.60 -0.88 -15.66
C ARG A 47 6.61 -1.85 -15.05
N ALA A 48 7.26 -1.45 -13.96
CA ALA A 48 8.29 -2.23 -13.27
C ALA A 48 7.75 -3.41 -12.46
N ILE A 49 6.60 -3.27 -11.78
CA ILE A 49 6.09 -4.23 -10.80
C ILE A 49 4.76 -4.79 -11.28
N ARG A 50 4.73 -6.07 -11.67
CA ARG A 50 3.55 -6.74 -12.27
C ARG A 50 2.96 -7.83 -11.40
N ASN A 51 3.78 -8.58 -10.69
CA ASN A 51 3.37 -9.67 -9.82
C ASN A 51 4.41 -9.89 -8.72
N LEU A 52 4.05 -10.68 -7.71
CA LEU A 52 4.90 -11.07 -6.61
C LEU A 52 5.18 -12.58 -6.69
N VAL A 53 6.42 -13.00 -6.47
CA VAL A 53 6.81 -14.41 -6.36
C VAL A 53 7.45 -14.60 -5.00
N GLY A 54 6.85 -15.45 -4.17
CA GLY A 54 7.42 -15.89 -2.90
C GLY A 54 8.05 -17.26 -3.08
N GLU A 55 9.36 -17.39 -2.83
CA GLU A 55 10.05 -18.68 -2.84
C GLU A 55 10.39 -19.13 -1.42
N GLY A 56 9.59 -20.07 -0.92
CA GLY A 56 9.70 -20.63 0.43
C GLY A 56 8.31 -20.87 1.02
N LYS A 57 8.26 -21.39 2.25
CA LYS A 57 7.00 -21.74 2.93
C LYS A 57 7.03 -21.41 4.43
N SER A 58 7.86 -20.47 4.86
CA SER A 58 7.87 -20.07 6.28
C SER A 58 6.68 -19.15 6.58
N PRO A 59 6.10 -19.19 7.79
CA PRO A 59 5.03 -18.27 8.18
C PRO A 59 5.41 -16.79 8.01
N ALA A 60 6.67 -16.45 8.28
CA ALA A 60 7.17 -15.08 8.08
C ALA A 60 7.18 -14.66 6.61
N LEU A 61 7.56 -15.57 5.70
CA LEU A 61 7.54 -15.28 4.26
C LEU A 61 6.10 -15.17 3.74
N GLU A 62 5.18 -15.97 4.27
CA GLU A 62 3.77 -15.89 3.91
C GLU A 62 3.18 -14.53 4.32
N ALA A 63 3.43 -14.10 5.56
CA ALA A 63 3.05 -12.77 6.04
C ALA A 63 3.69 -11.65 5.18
N ALA A 64 4.97 -11.75 4.87
CA ALA A 64 5.64 -10.79 3.99
C ALA A 64 5.01 -10.75 2.59
N CYS A 65 4.61 -11.90 2.05
CA CYS A 65 3.92 -11.94 0.76
C CYS A 65 2.54 -11.27 0.83
N GLU A 66 1.79 -11.47 1.91
CA GLU A 66 0.49 -10.83 2.12
C GLU A 66 0.62 -9.31 2.24
N GLU A 67 1.55 -8.83 3.06
CA GLU A 67 1.82 -7.40 3.23
C GLU A 67 2.27 -6.74 1.94
N LEU A 68 3.19 -7.37 1.19
CA LEU A 68 3.62 -6.83 -0.10
C LEU A 68 2.51 -6.85 -1.13
N THR A 69 1.67 -7.89 -1.17
CA THR A 69 0.49 -7.91 -2.05
C THR A 69 -0.47 -6.77 -1.71
N ALA A 70 -0.78 -6.55 -0.43
CA ALA A 70 -1.64 -5.46 0.01
C ALA A 70 -1.03 -4.08 -0.31
N GLY A 71 0.20 -3.87 0.10
CA GLY A 71 0.89 -2.59 -0.05
C GLY A 71 1.15 -2.19 -1.50
N LEU A 72 1.65 -3.12 -2.31
CA LEU A 72 1.87 -2.85 -3.74
C LEU A 72 0.53 -2.66 -4.46
N SER A 73 -0.52 -3.40 -4.09
CA SER A 73 -1.83 -3.21 -4.74
C SER A 73 -2.44 -1.85 -4.44
N GLY A 74 -2.30 -1.36 -3.19
CA GLY A 74 -2.73 -0.03 -2.76
C GLY A 74 -1.94 1.07 -3.48
N ILE A 75 -0.61 1.04 -3.38
CA ILE A 75 0.27 2.07 -3.95
C ILE A 75 0.14 2.18 -5.47
N LEU A 76 -0.03 1.05 -6.16
CA LEU A 76 -0.16 1.01 -7.61
C LEU A 76 -1.59 1.21 -8.10
N ALA A 77 -2.57 1.30 -7.20
CA ALA A 77 -4.01 1.34 -7.48
C ALA A 77 -4.43 0.28 -8.51
N ARG A 78 -3.89 -0.93 -8.38
CA ARG A 78 -4.26 -2.11 -9.19
C ARG A 78 -3.82 -3.39 -8.49
N PRO A 79 -4.46 -4.54 -8.77
CA PRO A 79 -4.01 -5.81 -8.21
C PRO A 79 -2.56 -6.15 -8.59
N VAL A 80 -1.79 -6.64 -7.61
CA VAL A 80 -0.49 -7.29 -7.79
C VAL A 80 -0.61 -8.75 -7.35
N PRO A 81 -0.91 -9.67 -8.28
CA PRO A 81 -1.15 -11.06 -7.93
C PRO A 81 0.13 -11.79 -7.52
N LYS A 82 0.00 -12.80 -6.67
CA LYS A 82 1.04 -13.81 -6.46
C LYS A 82 1.15 -14.69 -7.70
N ALA A 83 2.37 -15.02 -8.11
CA ALA A 83 2.66 -15.90 -9.24
C ALA A 83 3.54 -17.07 -8.79
N ALA A 84 3.44 -18.20 -9.49
CA ALA A 84 4.19 -19.41 -9.16
C ALA A 84 5.66 -19.36 -9.63
N ALA A 85 5.97 -18.53 -10.63
CA ALA A 85 7.30 -18.41 -11.21
C ALA A 85 7.62 -16.97 -11.63
N PRO A 86 8.91 -16.56 -11.59
CA PRO A 86 9.31 -15.22 -12.04
C PRO A 86 9.10 -15.00 -13.53
N ALA A 87 8.74 -13.77 -13.87
CA ALA A 87 8.66 -13.23 -15.22
C ALA A 87 9.13 -11.77 -15.22
N ALA A 88 9.13 -11.13 -16.39
CA ALA A 88 9.45 -9.71 -16.49
C ALA A 88 8.53 -8.86 -15.59
N GLY A 89 9.15 -8.08 -14.71
CA GLY A 89 8.45 -7.23 -13.73
C GLY A 89 7.97 -7.97 -12.47
N SER A 90 8.45 -9.19 -12.21
CA SER A 90 8.24 -9.85 -10.92
C SER A 90 9.07 -9.20 -9.82
N VAL A 91 8.45 -9.00 -8.66
CA VAL A 91 9.16 -8.84 -7.40
C VAL A 91 9.34 -10.24 -6.81
N LEU A 92 10.58 -10.70 -6.67
CA LEU A 92 10.92 -11.99 -6.08
C LEU A 92 11.34 -11.78 -4.61
N ILE A 93 10.69 -12.48 -3.68
CA ILE A 93 11.07 -12.51 -2.26
C ILE A 93 11.27 -13.95 -1.79
N GLY A 94 12.17 -14.14 -0.85
CA GLY A 94 12.54 -15.44 -0.31
C GLY A 94 13.64 -15.28 0.74
N ASP A 95 13.98 -16.36 1.43
CA ASP A 95 15.10 -16.36 2.38
C ASP A 95 16.41 -16.80 1.71
N ALA A 96 17.54 -16.76 2.44
CA ALA A 96 18.85 -17.11 1.88
C ALA A 96 18.96 -18.56 1.34
N ARG A 97 17.99 -19.45 1.63
CA ARG A 97 17.91 -20.82 1.13
C ARG A 97 17.11 -20.93 -0.17
N SER A 98 16.51 -19.84 -0.65
CA SER A 98 15.80 -19.78 -1.93
C SER A 98 16.73 -20.13 -3.10
N ALA A 99 16.31 -21.08 -3.92
CA ALA A 99 17.12 -21.54 -5.05
C ALA A 99 17.13 -20.52 -6.20
N LEU A 100 16.06 -19.73 -6.38
CA LEU A 100 16.04 -18.64 -7.35
C LEU A 100 16.93 -17.48 -6.90
N ILE A 101 16.91 -17.09 -5.62
CA ILE A 101 17.76 -16.02 -5.09
C ILE A 101 19.23 -16.40 -5.18
N GLN A 102 19.61 -17.63 -4.80
CA GLN A 102 21.01 -18.09 -4.90
C GLN A 102 21.57 -18.13 -6.33
N LYS A 103 20.70 -18.19 -7.36
CA LYS A 103 21.13 -18.08 -8.77
C LYS A 103 21.43 -16.64 -9.19
N LEU A 104 20.88 -15.66 -8.48
CA LEU A 104 20.97 -14.24 -8.81
C LEU A 104 21.97 -13.49 -7.92
N ILE A 105 22.13 -13.93 -6.66
CA ILE A 105 22.93 -13.25 -5.65
C ILE A 105 23.97 -14.24 -5.08
N PRO A 106 25.27 -13.89 -5.07
CA PRO A 106 26.31 -14.75 -4.50
C PRO A 106 26.09 -15.05 -3.01
N ALA A 107 26.35 -16.30 -2.61
CA ALA A 107 26.13 -16.75 -1.23
C ALA A 107 26.90 -15.92 -0.18
N ARG A 108 28.10 -15.44 -0.50
CA ARG A 108 28.89 -14.56 0.39
C ARG A 108 28.18 -13.23 0.69
N GLU A 109 27.42 -12.70 -0.27
CA GLU A 109 26.71 -11.43 -0.12
C GLU A 109 25.50 -11.62 0.79
N LEU A 110 24.75 -12.72 0.59
CA LEU A 110 23.66 -13.10 1.49
C LEU A 110 24.16 -13.37 2.92
N GLN A 111 25.31 -14.02 3.08
CA GLN A 111 25.91 -14.26 4.40
C GLN A 111 26.35 -12.95 5.09
N GLY A 112 26.81 -11.97 4.32
CA GLY A 112 27.24 -10.67 4.82
C GLY A 112 26.11 -9.83 5.43
N LEU A 113 24.84 -10.12 5.11
CA LEU A 113 23.66 -9.45 5.67
C LEU A 113 23.36 -9.85 7.13
N GLY A 114 23.92 -10.96 7.61
CA GLY A 114 23.67 -11.47 8.94
C GLY A 114 22.29 -12.12 9.08
N ARG A 115 21.66 -12.01 10.26
CA ARG A 115 20.41 -12.72 10.59
C ARG A 115 19.13 -11.94 10.25
N GLU A 116 19.21 -10.63 10.07
CA GLU A 116 18.06 -9.72 9.97
C GLU A 116 18.23 -8.65 8.86
N GLY A 117 19.17 -8.86 7.94
CA GLY A 117 19.55 -7.88 6.90
C GLY A 117 19.10 -8.22 5.49
#